data_AF-A0A2E8V775-F1
#
_entry.id   AF-A0A2E8V775-F1
#
_cell.length_a   1.000
_cell.length_b   1.000
_cell.length_c   1.000
_cell.angle_alpha   90.00
_cell.angle_beta   90.00
_cell.angle_gamma   90.00
#
_symmetry.space_group_name_H-M   'P 1'
#
loop_
_entity.id
_entity.type
_entity.pdbx_description
1 polymer ?
#
loop_
_entity_poly.entity_id
_entity_poly.type
_entity_poly.pdbx_seq_one_letter_code
_entity_poly.pdbx_strand_id
1 'polypeptide(L)'
;MYWKEIPVQVQTQENKETFSVPLDSRFQQAVDSISMMDGSYGSDDYLNGWQWEEIIEIDIPARELSSLIADLYNNCMPDDFVKRIRDAHNDEVRDPNPKSIDIWLSESEQFSHYTKDLGEIWT
;
A
#
# COMPACT_ATOMS: atom_id res chain seq x y z
N MET A 1 -1.93 6.29 1.61
CA MET A 1 -3.18 6.29 0.82
C MET A 1 -3.29 4.96 0.12
N TYR A 2 -4.48 4.41 0.18
CA TYR A 2 -4.83 3.18 -0.52
C TYR A 2 -6.02 3.43 -1.42
N TRP A 3 -6.11 2.63 -2.46
CA TRP A 3 -7.38 2.31 -3.07
C TRP A 3 -7.74 0.88 -2.66
N LYS A 4 -8.76 0.74 -1.81
CA LYS A 4 -9.10 -0.53 -1.14
C LYS A 4 -7.85 -1.10 -0.45
N GLU A 5 -7.42 -2.31 -0.80
CA GLU A 5 -6.19 -2.92 -0.27
C GLU A 5 -4.89 -2.45 -0.94
N ILE A 6 -4.94 -1.73 -2.06
CA ILE A 6 -3.76 -1.42 -2.89
C ILE A 6 -3.13 -0.09 -2.45
N PRO A 7 -1.88 -0.08 -1.94
CA PRO A 7 -1.20 1.15 -1.59
C PRO A 7 -0.81 1.92 -2.85
N VAL A 8 -0.94 3.25 -2.86
CA VAL A 8 -0.60 4.09 -4.03
C VAL A 8 0.37 5.23 -3.73
N GLN A 9 0.38 5.71 -2.48
CA GLN A 9 1.29 6.76 -2.04
C GLN A 9 1.45 6.71 -0.52
N VAL A 10 2.64 7.10 -0.09
CA VAL A 10 2.98 7.35 1.30
C VAL A 10 2.92 8.85 1.54
N GLN A 11 2.36 9.26 2.68
CA GLN A 11 2.39 10.63 3.11
C GLN A 11 2.87 10.69 4.56
N THR A 12 3.80 11.61 4.83
CA THR A 12 4.29 11.92 6.17
C THR A 12 4.22 13.42 6.39
N GLN A 13 4.26 13.85 7.65
CA GLN A 13 4.18 15.26 8.00
C GLN A 13 5.13 15.57 9.17
N GLU A 14 5.86 16.66 9.06
CA GLU A 14 6.75 17.19 10.11
C GLU A 14 6.71 18.71 10.08
N ASN A 15 6.55 19.36 11.23
CA ASN A 15 6.58 20.83 11.34
C ASN A 15 5.68 21.59 10.34
N LYS A 16 4.52 21.03 10.00
CA LYS A 16 3.57 21.54 8.97
C LYS A 16 4.05 21.41 7.52
N GLU A 17 5.20 20.78 7.27
CA GLU A 17 5.62 20.33 5.95
C GLU A 17 5.06 18.91 5.72
N THR A 18 4.55 18.66 4.51
CA THR A 18 4.01 17.37 4.10
C THR A 18 4.89 16.79 3.00
N PHE A 19 5.35 15.56 3.18
CA PHE A 19 6.07 14.80 2.16
C PHE A 19 5.11 13.75 1.60
N SER A 20 4.95 13.72 0.28
CA SER A 20 4.12 12.73 -0.40
C SER A 20 4.96 12.05 -1.46
N VAL A 21 5.08 10.72 -1.34
CA VAL A 21 5.87 9.89 -2.24
C VAL A 21 4.92 8.90 -2.92
N PRO A 22 4.66 9.03 -4.23
CA PRO A 22 3.90 8.04 -4.97
C PRO A 22 4.70 6.73 -5.05
N LEU A 23 3.99 5.61 -5.02
CA LEU A 23 4.58 4.31 -5.27
C LEU A 23 4.78 4.07 -6.77
N ASP A 24 5.49 3.00 -7.12
CA ASP A 24 5.76 2.63 -8.49
C ASP A 24 4.46 2.49 -9.32
N SER A 25 4.56 2.78 -10.62
CA SER A 25 3.40 2.77 -11.51
C SER A 25 2.61 1.45 -11.54
N ARG A 26 3.22 0.33 -11.13
CA ARG A 26 2.55 -0.98 -11.01
C ARG A 26 1.39 -0.96 -10.01
N PHE A 27 1.43 -0.11 -9.00
CA PHE A 27 0.36 0.02 -8.01
C PHE A 27 -0.86 0.74 -8.62
N GLN A 28 -0.66 1.80 -9.39
CA GLN A 28 -1.78 2.44 -10.10
C GLN A 28 -2.36 1.52 -11.18
N GLN A 29 -1.50 0.79 -11.91
CA GLN A 29 -1.96 -0.22 -12.87
C GLN A 29 -2.76 -1.34 -12.18
N ALA A 30 -2.41 -1.70 -10.95
CA ALA A 30 -3.17 -2.64 -10.14
C ALA A 30 -4.55 -2.09 -9.78
N VAL A 31 -4.66 -0.84 -9.34
CA VAL A 31 -5.96 -0.16 -9.11
C VAL A 31 -6.83 -0.23 -10.36
N ASP A 32 -6.28 0.11 -11.52
CA ASP A 32 -7.00 0.05 -12.78
C ASP A 32 -7.45 -1.38 -13.11
N SER A 33 -6.56 -2.37 -12.97
CA SER A 33 -6.90 -3.77 -13.25
C SER A 33 -7.93 -4.35 -12.29
N ILE A 34 -7.85 -4.03 -10.99
CA ILE A 34 -8.74 -4.59 -9.97
C ILE A 34 -10.11 -3.90 -10.02
N SER A 35 -10.17 -2.58 -10.27
CA SER A 35 -11.43 -1.86 -10.44
C SER A 35 -12.24 -2.30 -11.66
N MET A 36 -11.56 -2.63 -12.77
CA MET A 36 -12.24 -3.21 -13.93
C MET A 36 -12.75 -4.63 -13.64
N MET A 37 -12.00 -5.40 -12.87
CA MET A 37 -12.31 -6.79 -12.55
C MET A 37 -13.47 -6.92 -11.55
N ASP A 38 -13.49 -6.11 -10.50
CA ASP A 38 -14.55 -6.14 -9.48
C ASP A 38 -15.78 -5.29 -9.83
N GLY A 39 -15.79 -4.66 -11.01
CA GLY A 39 -16.89 -3.85 -11.51
C GLY A 39 -16.99 -2.44 -10.92
N SER A 40 -16.04 -2.02 -10.06
CA SER A 40 -16.05 -0.68 -9.47
C SER A 40 -15.73 0.41 -10.50
N TYR A 41 -15.04 0.08 -11.60
CA TYR A 41 -14.67 1.03 -12.64
C TYR A 41 -15.87 1.82 -13.18
N GLY A 42 -15.77 3.15 -13.18
CA GLY A 42 -16.82 4.04 -13.67
C GLY A 42 -18.05 4.15 -12.76
N SER A 43 -18.00 3.57 -11.56
CA SER A 43 -19.02 3.69 -10.53
C SER A 43 -18.54 4.52 -9.34
N ASP A 44 -19.46 4.88 -8.43
CA ASP A 44 -19.12 5.56 -7.19
C ASP A 44 -18.18 4.71 -6.30
N ASP A 45 -18.21 3.39 -6.41
CA ASP A 45 -17.36 2.48 -5.65
C ASP A 45 -15.87 2.70 -5.94
N TYR A 46 -15.52 3.15 -7.16
CA TYR A 46 -14.15 3.54 -7.48
C TYR A 46 -13.70 4.74 -6.64
N LEU A 47 -14.55 5.76 -6.52
CA LEU A 47 -14.24 6.98 -5.76
C LEU A 47 -14.27 6.72 -4.26
N ASN A 48 -15.17 5.85 -3.80
CA ASN A 48 -15.30 5.47 -2.40
C ASN A 48 -14.19 4.53 -1.92
N GLY A 49 -13.44 3.91 -2.84
CA GLY A 49 -12.32 3.03 -2.51
C GLY A 49 -11.09 3.76 -1.97
N TRP A 50 -10.99 5.08 -2.09
CA TRP A 50 -9.82 5.83 -1.63
C TRP A 50 -9.86 6.08 -0.13
N GLN A 51 -8.86 5.60 0.60
CA GLN A 51 -8.78 5.74 2.05
C GLN A 51 -7.35 6.06 2.51
N TRP A 52 -7.25 6.99 3.46
CA TRP A 52 -6.05 7.15 4.28
C TRP A 52 -6.09 6.19 5.44
N GLU A 53 -4.92 5.67 5.78
CA GLU A 53 -4.73 4.87 6.98
C GLU A 53 -4.63 5.75 8.23
N GLU A 54 -4.68 5.10 9.40
CA GLU A 54 -4.44 5.77 10.67
C GLU A 54 -3.06 6.47 10.67
N ILE A 55 -3.04 7.67 11.23
CA ILE A 55 -1.82 8.45 11.41
C ILE A 55 -1.04 7.87 12.58
N ILE A 56 0.19 7.47 12.33
CA ILE A 56 1.10 6.91 13.34
C ILE A 56 2.26 7.88 13.51
N GLU A 57 2.63 8.15 14.76
CA GLU A 57 3.81 8.96 15.11
C GLU A 57 5.06 8.07 15.18
N ILE A 58 6.11 8.46 14.49
CA ILE A 58 7.36 7.70 14.36
C ILE A 58 8.52 8.68 14.56
N ASP A 59 9.51 8.29 15.37
CA ASP A 59 10.72 9.08 15.63
C ASP A 59 11.76 8.93 14.52
N ILE A 60 11.33 9.21 13.28
CA ILE A 60 12.16 9.25 12.07
C ILE A 60 11.78 10.55 11.32
N PRO A 61 12.76 11.33 10.81
CA PRO A 61 12.46 12.52 10.02
C PRO A 61 11.47 12.22 8.89
N ALA A 62 10.40 13.03 8.75
CA ALA A 62 9.27 12.68 7.91
C ALA A 62 9.66 12.43 6.43
N ARG A 63 10.65 13.18 5.92
CA ARG A 63 11.21 12.95 4.58
C ARG A 63 11.84 11.58 4.44
N GLU A 64 12.71 11.19 5.37
CA GLU A 64 13.36 9.87 5.36
C GLU A 64 12.33 8.75 5.49
N LEU A 65 11.39 8.89 6.42
CA LEU A 65 10.32 7.92 6.61
C LEU A 65 9.49 7.73 5.34
N SER A 66 9.10 8.81 4.65
CA SER A 66 8.29 8.70 3.44
C SER A 66 8.99 7.93 2.32
N SER A 67 10.29 8.16 2.13
CA SER A 67 11.11 7.42 1.16
C SER A 67 11.30 5.96 1.58
N LEU A 68 11.60 5.72 2.85
CA LEU A 68 11.84 4.38 3.38
C LEU A 68 10.62 3.46 3.20
N ILE A 69 9.43 3.96 3.54
CA ILE A 69 8.18 3.20 3.42
C ILE A 69 7.81 3.01 1.94
N ALA A 70 8.04 4.02 1.09
CA ALA A 70 7.82 3.86 -0.34
C ALA A 70 8.73 2.79 -0.95
N ASP A 71 10.01 2.80 -0.59
CA ASP A 71 10.97 1.79 -1.02
C ASP A 71 10.62 0.40 -0.48
N LEU A 72 10.12 0.28 0.75
CA LEU A 72 9.59 -0.97 1.29
C LEU A 72 8.49 -1.54 0.38
N TYR A 73 7.45 -0.76 0.07
CA TYR A 73 6.39 -1.25 -0.82
C TYR A 73 6.91 -1.59 -2.22
N ASN A 74 7.70 -0.70 -2.81
CA ASN A 74 8.20 -0.87 -4.17
C ASN A 74 9.07 -2.13 -4.30
N ASN A 75 9.93 -2.40 -3.32
CA ASN A 75 10.91 -3.49 -3.39
C ASN A 75 10.45 -4.80 -2.72
N CYS A 76 9.43 -4.76 -1.86
CA CYS A 76 8.99 -5.96 -1.12
C CYS A 76 7.60 -6.46 -1.50
N MET A 77 6.72 -5.65 -2.10
CA MET A 77 5.41 -6.15 -2.54
C MET A 77 5.62 -7.13 -3.71
N PRO A 78 5.12 -8.39 -3.65
CA PRO A 78 5.34 -9.37 -4.71
C PRO A 78 4.91 -8.88 -6.08
N ASP A 79 5.59 -9.30 -7.15
CA ASP A 79 5.23 -8.93 -8.53
C ASP A 79 3.87 -9.49 -8.95
N ASP A 80 3.44 -10.59 -8.34
CA ASP A 80 2.18 -11.28 -8.64
C ASP A 80 1.00 -10.85 -7.75
N PHE A 81 1.15 -9.79 -6.93
CA PHE A 81 0.11 -9.33 -5.99
C PHE A 81 -1.25 -9.06 -6.67
N VAL A 82 -1.27 -8.53 -7.89
CA VAL A 82 -2.51 -8.32 -8.67
C VAL A 82 -3.23 -9.64 -8.96
N LYS A 83 -2.45 -10.68 -9.29
CA LYS A 83 -2.99 -12.02 -9.51
C LYS A 83 -3.55 -12.58 -8.19
N ARG A 84 -2.81 -12.43 -7.08
CA ARG A 84 -3.27 -12.89 -5.76
C ARG A 84 -4.59 -12.24 -5.34
N ILE A 85 -4.74 -10.92 -5.54
CA ILE A 85 -6.00 -10.20 -5.27
C ILE A 85 -7.14 -10.74 -6.15
N ARG A 86 -6.89 -10.97 -7.43
CA ARG A 86 -7.88 -11.54 -8.36
C ARG A 86 -8.31 -12.95 -7.94
N ASP A 87 -7.36 -13.80 -7.57
CA ASP A 87 -7.64 -15.16 -7.12
C ASP A 87 -8.47 -15.12 -5.82
N ALA A 88 -8.10 -14.26 -4.86
CA ALA A 88 -8.87 -14.05 -3.63
C ALA A 88 -10.31 -13.52 -3.89
N HIS A 89 -10.50 -12.68 -4.91
CA HIS A 89 -11.84 -12.21 -5.31
C HIS A 89 -12.69 -13.33 -5.88
N ASN A 90 -12.13 -14.13 -6.79
CA ASN A 90 -12.82 -15.28 -7.39
C ASN A 90 -13.19 -16.35 -6.35
N ASP A 91 -12.35 -16.50 -5.33
CA ASP A 91 -12.55 -17.43 -4.23
C ASP A 91 -13.44 -16.85 -3.10
N GLU A 92 -13.98 -15.63 -3.27
CA GLU A 92 -14.82 -14.92 -2.30
C GLU A 92 -14.16 -14.69 -0.91
N VAL A 93 -12.82 -14.67 -0.87
CA VAL A 93 -12.01 -14.46 0.35
C VAL A 93 -11.23 -13.15 0.35
N ARG A 94 -11.44 -12.29 -0.64
CA ARG A 94 -10.80 -10.97 -0.74
C ARG A 94 -11.19 -10.09 0.45
N ASP A 95 -10.18 -9.48 1.07
CA ASP A 95 -10.34 -8.41 2.03
C ASP A 95 -9.96 -7.06 1.38
N PRO A 96 -10.93 -6.23 0.96
CA PRO A 96 -10.67 -4.97 0.26
C PRO A 96 -10.36 -3.80 1.20
N ASN A 97 -9.98 -4.06 2.45
CA ASN A 97 -9.57 -3.02 3.37
C ASN A 97 -8.08 -2.67 3.17
N PRO A 98 -7.67 -1.42 3.42
CA PRO A 98 -6.26 -1.04 3.44
C PRO A 98 -5.43 -1.98 4.33
N LYS A 99 -4.14 -2.13 3.99
CA LYS A 99 -3.17 -3.01 4.64
C LYS A 99 -3.46 -4.52 4.61
N SER A 100 -4.61 -4.98 4.10
CA SER A 100 -4.93 -6.42 4.09
C SER A 100 -3.92 -7.28 3.32
N ILE A 101 -3.20 -6.68 2.36
CA ILE A 101 -2.14 -7.33 1.57
C ILE A 101 -0.72 -7.02 2.05
N ASP A 102 -0.54 -6.16 3.04
CA ASP A 102 0.79 -5.73 3.51
C ASP A 102 1.57 -6.89 4.13
N ILE A 103 0.87 -7.92 4.60
CA ILE A 103 1.49 -9.17 5.07
C ILE A 103 2.43 -9.79 4.02
N TRP A 104 2.15 -9.60 2.72
CA TRP A 104 2.98 -10.11 1.63
C TRP A 104 4.33 -9.41 1.52
N LEU A 105 4.51 -8.21 2.10
CA LEU A 105 5.81 -7.54 2.14
C LEU A 105 6.86 -8.42 2.84
N SER A 106 6.44 -9.16 3.87
CA SER A 106 7.31 -10.03 4.67
C SER A 106 7.86 -11.24 3.91
N GLU A 107 7.34 -11.54 2.72
CA GLU A 107 7.83 -12.63 1.86
C GLU A 107 9.14 -12.27 1.15
N SER A 108 9.45 -10.97 1.00
CA SER A 108 10.68 -10.50 0.38
C SER A 108 11.88 -10.69 1.31
N GLU A 109 12.99 -11.21 0.78
CA GLU A 109 14.27 -11.29 1.52
C GLU A 109 14.77 -9.89 1.95
N GLN A 110 14.34 -8.84 1.24
CA GLN A 110 14.69 -7.46 1.53
C GLN A 110 13.84 -6.85 2.66
N PHE A 111 12.76 -7.50 3.11
CA PHE A 111 11.85 -6.93 4.11
C PHE A 111 12.57 -6.48 5.38
N SER A 112 13.46 -7.34 5.90
CA SER A 112 14.24 -7.07 7.11
C SER A 112 15.20 -5.87 6.97
N HIS A 113 15.62 -5.52 5.76
CA HIS A 113 16.46 -4.35 5.50
C HIS A 113 15.69 -3.06 5.80
N TYR A 114 14.42 -3.00 5.39
CA TYR A 114 13.57 -1.82 5.53
C TYR A 114 12.94 -1.69 6.92
N THR A 115 12.60 -2.80 7.56
CA THR A 115 11.87 -2.79 8.85
C THR A 115 12.75 -2.69 10.08
N LYS A 116 14.07 -2.87 9.93
CA LYS A 116 15.04 -2.82 11.04
C LYS A 116 14.89 -1.57 11.92
N ASP A 117 14.65 -0.42 11.29
CA ASP A 117 14.57 0.87 11.97
C ASP A 117 13.11 1.33 12.20
N LEU A 118 12.12 0.54 11.75
CA LEU A 118 10.69 0.87 11.84
C LEU A 118 9.99 0.33 13.10
N GLY A 119 10.69 -0.40 13.98
CA GLY A 119 10.12 -0.93 15.22
C GLY A 119 8.93 -1.88 15.02
N GLU A 120 7.96 -1.89 15.95
CA GLU A 120 6.80 -2.80 15.96
C GLU A 120 5.67 -2.43 14.96
N ILE A 121 5.87 -1.42 14.11
CA ILE A 121 4.82 -0.83 13.26
C ILE A 121 4.25 -1.81 12.21
N TRP A 122 4.97 -2.91 11.96
CA TRP A 122 4.66 -3.92 10.95
C TRP A 122 4.37 -5.32 11.54
N THR A 123 4.12 -5.42 12.85
CA THR A 123 3.79 -6.66 13.58
C THR A 123 2.33 -6.67 14.01
#